data_AF-A0A0Q0AF58-F1
#
_entry.id   AF-A0A0Q0AF58-F1
#
_cell.length_a   1.000
_cell.length_b   1.000
_cell.length_c   1.000
_cell.angle_alpha   90.00
_cell.angle_beta   90.00
_cell.angle_gamma   90.00
#
_symmetry.space_group_name_H-M   'P 1'
#
loop_
_entity.id
_entity.type
_entity.pdbx_description
1 polymer ?
#
loop_
_entity_poly.entity_id
_entity_poly.type
_entity_poly.pdbx_seq_one_letter_code
_entity_poly.pdbx_strand_id
1 'polypeptide(L)'
;MPNQLQCQIWHRSIAKLIEKLNRPEFWNSLVRLLKEYAPVDNWVVLMFGSEGVQAICYPDTADEEEIDGLLNRYVKGLYMLDPFYIANRENQQSGFFIFWILHQPTFWKLSTIICILRNLYQ
;
A
#
# COMPACT_ATOMS: atom_id res chain seq x y z
N MET A 1 -7.84 -29.36 18.24
CA MET A 1 -8.44 -28.62 17.10
C MET A 1 -7.53 -27.45 16.74
N PRO A 2 -6.83 -27.49 15.58
CA PRO A 2 -5.82 -26.49 15.19
C PRO A 2 -6.37 -25.06 15.04
N ASN A 3 -7.67 -24.93 14.72
CA ASN A 3 -8.29 -23.67 14.30
C ASN A 3 -8.44 -22.63 15.45
N GLN A 4 -8.56 -23.08 16.71
CA GLN A 4 -8.79 -22.17 17.84
C GLN A 4 -7.53 -21.38 18.22
N LEU A 5 -6.37 -22.03 18.18
CA LEU A 5 -5.09 -21.38 18.48
C LEU A 5 -4.73 -20.36 17.40
N GLN A 6 -4.97 -20.70 16.13
CA GLN A 6 -4.75 -19.79 15.01
C GLN A 6 -5.67 -18.56 15.07
N CYS A 7 -6.95 -18.74 15.42
CA CYS A 7 -7.86 -17.61 15.66
C CYS A 7 -7.35 -16.70 16.78
N GLN A 8 -6.90 -17.25 17.92
CA GLN A 8 -6.38 -16.43 19.02
C GLN A 8 -5.10 -15.68 18.64
N ILE A 9 -4.19 -16.30 17.88
CA ILE A 9 -2.99 -15.65 17.35
C ILE A 9 -3.39 -14.50 16.42
N TRP A 10 -4.35 -14.73 15.50
CA TRP A 10 -4.85 -13.70 14.60
C TRP A 10 -5.45 -12.51 15.37
N HIS A 11 -6.34 -12.75 16.33
CA HIS A 11 -6.93 -11.70 17.15
C HIS A 11 -5.87 -10.89 17.89
N ARG A 12 -4.84 -11.56 18.44
CA ARG A 12 -3.73 -10.88 19.13
C ARG A 12 -2.89 -10.03 18.17
N SER A 13 -2.58 -10.54 16.99
CA SER A 13 -1.82 -9.79 15.97
C SER A 13 -2.58 -8.55 15.51
N ILE A 14 -3.89 -8.67 15.30
CA ILE A 14 -4.75 -7.53 14.96
C ILE A 14 -4.82 -6.53 16.12
N ALA A 15 -5.00 -6.97 17.36
CA ALA A 15 -5.02 -6.07 18.52
C ALA A 15 -3.72 -5.25 18.64
N LYS A 16 -2.56 -5.90 18.49
CA LYS A 16 -1.25 -5.21 18.47
C LYS A 16 -1.11 -4.22 17.32
N LEU A 17 -1.75 -4.49 16.19
CA LEU A 17 -1.76 -3.57 15.05
C LEU A 17 -2.64 -2.35 15.35
N ILE A 18 -3.80 -2.54 15.97
CA ILE A 18 -4.71 -1.46 16.38
C ILE A 18 -4.05 -0.57 17.45
N GLU A 19 -3.29 -1.13 18.39
CA GLU A 19 -2.53 -0.34 19.38
C GLU A 19 -1.51 0.62 18.74
N LYS A 20 -1.04 0.28 17.53
CA LYS A 20 -0.11 1.10 16.74
C LYS A 20 -0.81 2.07 15.81
N LEU A 21 -2.15 2.12 15.80
CA LEU A 21 -2.89 3.08 14.98
C LEU A 21 -2.45 4.51 15.34
N ASN A 22 -2.25 5.36 14.33
CA ASN A 22 -1.67 6.71 14.44
C ASN A 22 -0.21 6.78 14.92
N ARG A 23 0.52 5.66 14.92
CA ARG A 23 1.97 5.63 15.16
C ARG A 23 2.72 5.43 13.85
N PRO A 24 3.95 5.98 13.69
CA PRO A 24 4.71 5.82 12.46
C PRO A 24 5.02 4.35 12.12
N GLU A 25 5.12 3.49 13.14
CA GLU A 25 5.39 2.05 12.99
C GLU A 25 4.18 1.25 12.49
N PHE A 26 3.01 1.88 12.34
CA PHE A 26 1.77 1.23 11.92
C PHE A 26 1.94 0.53 10.56
N TRP A 27 2.41 1.26 9.54
CA TRP A 27 2.50 0.76 8.17
C TRP A 27 3.48 -0.42 8.04
N ASN A 28 4.66 -0.27 8.63
CA ASN A 28 5.64 -1.35 8.75
C ASN A 28 5.06 -2.58 9.45
N SER A 29 4.28 -2.39 10.53
CA SER A 29 3.65 -3.49 11.27
C SER A 29 2.53 -4.16 10.48
N LEU A 30 1.73 -3.39 9.75
CA LEU A 30 0.66 -3.87 8.87
C LEU A 30 1.25 -4.75 7.76
N VAL A 31 2.29 -4.28 7.07
CA VAL A 31 2.90 -5.02 5.98
C VAL A 31 3.58 -6.29 6.49
N ARG A 32 4.25 -6.24 7.66
CA ARG A 32 4.80 -7.45 8.29
C ARG A 32 3.73 -8.50 8.56
N LEU A 33 2.56 -8.08 9.04
CA LEU A 33 1.43 -8.98 9.23
C LEU A 33 0.92 -9.54 7.90
N LEU A 34 0.81 -8.71 6.86
CA LEU A 34 0.39 -9.16 5.53
C LEU A 34 1.38 -10.16 4.91
N LYS A 35 2.69 -10.00 5.15
CA LYS A 35 3.74 -10.93 4.71
C LYS A 35 3.60 -12.34 5.29
N GLU A 36 2.90 -12.51 6.41
CA GLU A 36 2.59 -13.84 6.95
C GLU A 36 1.57 -14.60 6.10
N TYR A 37 0.78 -13.88 5.29
CA TYR A 37 -0.33 -14.44 4.50
C TYR A 37 -0.12 -14.35 2.98
N ALA A 38 0.74 -13.45 2.50
CA ALA A 38 1.01 -13.25 1.09
C ALA A 38 2.49 -12.91 0.83
N PRO A 39 3.07 -13.30 -0.32
CA PRO A 39 4.40 -12.85 -0.71
C PRO A 39 4.34 -11.36 -1.09
N VAL A 40 4.89 -10.51 -0.21
CA VAL A 40 5.00 -9.06 -0.43
C VAL A 40 6.47 -8.70 -0.47
N ASP A 41 6.95 -8.38 -1.66
CA ASP A 41 8.37 -8.10 -1.88
C ASP A 41 8.64 -6.60 -1.68
N ASN A 42 7.76 -5.73 -2.17
CA ASN A 42 7.85 -4.29 -2.04
C ASN A 42 6.48 -3.69 -1.68
N TRP A 43 6.45 -2.50 -1.08
CA TRP A 43 5.21 -1.82 -0.71
C TRP A 43 5.41 -0.32 -0.57
N VAL A 44 4.34 0.44 -0.76
CA VAL A 44 4.34 1.88 -0.52
C VAL A 44 2.93 2.33 -0.11
N VAL A 45 2.86 3.33 0.76
CA VAL A 45 1.61 3.98 1.17
C VAL A 45 1.57 5.35 0.51
N LEU A 46 0.59 5.53 -0.37
CA LEU A 46 0.40 6.75 -1.15
C LEU A 46 -0.93 7.40 -0.77
N MET A 47 -0.93 8.74 -0.75
CA MET A 47 -2.14 9.53 -0.65
C MET A 47 -2.36 10.27 -1.96
N PHE A 48 -3.48 9.99 -2.63
CA PHE A 48 -3.90 10.73 -3.82
C PHE A 48 -4.81 11.89 -3.41
N GLY A 49 -4.32 13.12 -3.60
CA GLY A 49 -5.06 14.37 -3.41
C GLY A 49 -5.48 15.01 -4.74
N SER A 50 -6.19 16.12 -4.66
CA SER A 50 -6.53 16.95 -5.84
C SER A 50 -5.27 17.53 -6.52
N GLU A 51 -4.34 18.04 -5.71
CA GLU A 51 -3.11 18.72 -6.13
C GLU A 51 -1.94 17.78 -6.49
N GLY A 52 -2.06 16.47 -6.26
CA GLY A 52 -0.98 15.53 -6.52
C GLY A 52 -1.04 14.24 -5.70
N VAL A 53 0.07 13.50 -5.70
CA VAL A 53 0.29 12.33 -4.85
C VAL A 53 1.32 12.67 -3.77
N GLN A 54 1.16 12.09 -2.59
CA GLN A 54 2.15 12.13 -1.54
C GLN A 54 2.53 10.72 -1.10
N ALA A 55 3.82 10.43 -0.99
CA ALA A 55 4.31 9.23 -0.32
C ALA A 55 4.25 9.44 1.20
N ILE A 56 3.44 8.63 1.87
CA ILE A 56 3.21 8.69 3.32
C ILE A 56 4.20 7.79 4.05
N CYS A 57 4.45 6.60 3.49
CA CYS A 57 5.35 5.62 4.07
C CYS A 57 5.87 4.68 2.98
N TYR A 58 7.12 4.27 3.12
CA TYR A 58 7.82 3.34 2.24
C TYR A 58 8.70 2.42 3.12
N PRO A 59 9.25 1.33 2.58
CA PRO A 59 9.96 0.33 3.38
C PRO A 59 11.21 0.93 4.00
N ASP A 60 11.49 0.63 5.27
CA ASP A 60 12.74 1.03 5.94
C ASP A 60 13.99 0.42 5.27
N THR A 61 13.80 -0.62 4.46
CA THR A 61 14.85 -1.30 3.69
C THR A 61 15.08 -0.70 2.30
N ALA A 62 14.32 0.32 1.90
CA ALA A 62 14.46 0.93 0.60
C ALA A 62 15.80 1.67 0.50
N ASP A 63 16.49 1.52 -0.63
CA ASP A 63 17.75 2.24 -0.87
C ASP A 63 17.52 3.67 -1.41
N GLU A 64 18.60 4.44 -1.53
CA GLU A 64 18.52 5.83 -1.99
C GLU A 64 17.98 5.95 -3.43
N GLU A 65 18.25 4.97 -4.29
CA GLU A 65 17.79 4.98 -5.68
C GLU A 65 16.30 4.67 -5.78
N GLU A 66 15.80 3.72 -4.98
CA GLU A 66 14.38 3.42 -4.85
C GLU A 66 13.61 4.61 -4.29
N ILE A 67 14.15 5.28 -3.27
CA ILE A 67 13.54 6.48 -2.68
C ILE A 67 13.54 7.63 -3.69
N ASP A 68 14.64 7.85 -4.42
CA ASP A 68 14.70 8.88 -5.48
C ASP A 68 13.69 8.59 -6.59
N GLY A 69 13.62 7.34 -7.05
CA GLY A 69 12.64 6.91 -8.04
C GLY A 69 11.21 7.20 -7.59
N LEU A 70 10.88 6.91 -6.33
CA LEU A 70 9.56 7.18 -5.76
C LEU A 70 9.28 8.69 -5.64
N LEU A 71 10.17 9.46 -5.00
CA LEU A 71 9.89 10.85 -4.65
C LEU A 71 10.14 11.82 -5.81
N ASN A 72 11.19 11.59 -6.60
CA ASN A 72 11.60 12.50 -7.66
C ASN A 72 11.09 12.12 -9.05
N ARG A 73 10.68 10.87 -9.28
CA ARG A 73 10.09 10.46 -10.58
C ARG A 73 8.61 10.16 -10.44
N TYR A 74 8.24 9.27 -9.51
CA TYR A 74 6.86 8.84 -9.38
C TYR A 74 5.94 9.95 -8.88
N VAL A 75 6.27 10.56 -7.73
CA VAL A 75 5.45 11.62 -7.12
C VAL A 75 5.35 12.87 -8.01
N LYS A 76 6.39 13.20 -8.78
CA LYS A 76 6.43 14.40 -9.63
C LYS A 76 5.66 14.29 -10.94
N GLY A 77 5.11 13.13 -11.28
CA GLY A 77 4.21 13.05 -12.45
C GLY A 77 3.97 11.65 -13.00
N LEU A 78 4.87 10.69 -12.75
CA LEU A 78 4.69 9.33 -13.30
C LEU A 78 3.43 8.64 -12.75
N TYR A 79 3.00 9.02 -11.54
CA TYR A 79 1.77 8.50 -10.93
C TYR A 79 0.51 8.70 -11.80
N MET A 80 0.50 9.69 -12.70
CA MET A 80 -0.63 9.93 -13.59
C MET A 80 -0.87 8.77 -14.57
N LEU A 81 0.17 7.97 -14.83
CA LEU A 81 0.13 6.80 -15.69
C LEU A 81 -0.12 5.50 -14.91
N ASP A 82 -0.21 5.58 -13.58
CA ASP A 82 -0.45 4.41 -12.74
C ASP A 82 -1.91 3.95 -12.88
N PRO A 83 -2.18 2.69 -13.26
CA PRO A 83 -3.53 2.14 -13.33
C PRO A 83 -4.32 2.27 -12.01
N PHE A 84 -3.66 2.22 -10.86
CA PHE A 84 -4.27 2.42 -9.55
C PHE A 84 -4.70 3.88 -9.34
N TYR A 85 -3.92 4.84 -9.82
CA TYR A 85 -4.30 6.25 -9.79
C TYR A 85 -5.50 6.51 -10.71
N ILE A 86 -5.45 5.98 -11.94
CA ILE A 86 -6.54 6.08 -12.92
C ILE A 86 -7.82 5.45 -12.36
N ALA A 87 -7.74 4.23 -11.84
CA ALA A 87 -8.88 3.53 -11.24
C ALA A 87 -9.48 4.30 -10.06
N ASN A 88 -8.65 4.90 -9.20
CA ASN A 88 -9.12 5.75 -8.09
C ASN A 88 -9.81 7.03 -8.57
N ARG A 89 -9.44 7.57 -9.74
CA ARG A 89 -10.08 8.75 -10.34
C ARG A 89 -11.38 8.40 -11.07
N GLU A 90 -11.40 7.31 -11.81
CA GLU A 90 -12.56 6.86 -12.58
C GLU A 90 -13.66 6.29 -11.68
N ASN A 91 -13.28 5.48 -10.70
CA ASN A 91 -14.20 4.89 -9.72
C ASN A 91 -13.71 5.23 -8.31
N GLN A 92 -14.36 6.23 -7.73
CA GLN A 92 -14.09 6.79 -6.41
C GLN A 92 -14.36 5.83 -5.22
N GLN A 93 -14.46 4.54 -5.46
CA GLN A 93 -14.71 3.51 -4.45
C GLN A 93 -13.40 3.08 -3.79
N SER A 94 -13.38 3.11 -2.46
CA SER A 94 -12.31 2.49 -1.69
C SER A 94 -12.44 0.97 -1.76
N GLY A 95 -11.32 0.27 -1.95
CA GLY A 95 -11.35 -1.18 -2.11
C GLY A 95 -9.96 -1.80 -2.26
N PHE A 96 -9.96 -3.12 -2.39
CA PHE A 96 -8.77 -3.89 -2.72
C PHE A 96 -8.72 -4.14 -4.22
N PHE A 97 -7.71 -3.57 -4.89
CA PHE A 97 -7.52 -3.72 -6.32
C PHE A 97 -6.34 -4.65 -6.59
N ILE A 98 -6.54 -5.61 -7.48
CA ILE A 98 -5.47 -6.51 -7.93
C ILE A 98 -5.06 -6.06 -9.33
N PHE A 99 -3.75 -5.94 -9.58
CA PHE A 99 -3.21 -5.46 -10.85
C PHE A 99 -3.77 -6.18 -12.08
N TRP A 100 -3.91 -7.51 -12.03
CA TRP A 100 -4.44 -8.30 -13.15
C TRP A 100 -5.89 -7.95 -13.53
N ILE A 101 -6.69 -7.42 -12.59
CA ILE A 101 -8.07 -7.03 -12.82
C ILE A 101 -8.16 -5.67 -13.54
N LEU A 102 -7.11 -4.84 -13.48
CA LEU A 102 -7.10 -3.50 -14.07
C LEU A 102 -6.78 -3.46 -15.58
N HIS A 103 -6.70 -4.62 -16.26
CA HIS A 103 -6.66 -4.79 -17.72
C HIS A 103 -5.82 -3.75 -18.50
N GLN A 104 -4.51 -3.65 -18.20
CA GLN A 104 -3.55 -2.88 -19.00
C GLN A 104 -2.46 -3.81 -19.55
N PRO A 105 -2.12 -3.75 -20.85
CA PRO A 105 -1.05 -4.54 -21.41
C PRO A 105 0.29 -3.90 -21.05
N THR A 106 1.12 -4.67 -20.34
CA THR A 106 2.59 -4.52 -20.24
C THR A 106 3.15 -3.22 -19.67
N PHE A 107 3.47 -3.20 -18.36
CA PHE A 107 4.74 -2.62 -17.87
C PHE A 107 5.07 -3.00 -16.41
N TRP A 108 4.06 -3.27 -15.57
CA TRP A 108 4.27 -3.41 -14.13
C TRP A 108 4.18 -4.88 -13.71
N LYS A 109 5.32 -5.56 -13.69
CA LYS A 109 5.44 -6.93 -13.18
C LYS A 109 6.06 -6.89 -11.78
N LEU A 110 5.33 -6.43 -10.77
CA LEU A 110 5.82 -6.45 -9.39
C LEU A 110 4.69 -6.76 -8.40
N SER A 111 4.98 -7.71 -7.52
CA SER A 111 4.23 -8.13 -6.33
C SER A 111 4.18 -7.02 -5.26
N THR A 112 3.83 -5.80 -5.64
CA THR A 112 3.87 -4.61 -4.78
C THR A 112 2.51 -4.37 -4.16
N ILE A 113 2.43 -4.33 -2.83
CA ILE A 113 1.24 -3.84 -2.14
C ILE A 113 1.28 -2.31 -2.14
N ILE A 114 0.35 -1.71 -2.88
CA ILE A 114 0.12 -0.26 -2.85
C ILE A 114 -1.09 -0.01 -1.96
N CYS A 115 -0.87 0.62 -0.80
CA CYS A 115 -1.94 1.08 0.06
C CYS A 115 -2.32 2.50 -0.34
N ILE A 116 -3.51 2.67 -0.89
CA ILE A 116 -4.03 3.95 -1.36
C ILE A 116 -4.95 4.53 -0.29
N LEU A 117 -4.56 5.69 0.24
CA LEU A 117 -5.43 6.49 1.10
C LEU A 117 -6.03 7.63 0.30
N ARG A 118 -7.35 7.75 0.36
CA ARG A 118 -8.06 8.92 -0.13
C ARG A 118 -8.15 9.95 0.99
N ASN A 119 -7.78 11.19 0.71
CA ASN A 119 -8.14 12.30 1.58
C ASN A 119 -9.63 12.60 1.38
N LEU A 120 -10.46 12.30 2.38
CA LEU A 120 -11.92 12.51 2.34
C LEU A 120 -12.32 13.97 2.67
N TYR A 121 -11.36 14.86 2.91
CA TYR A 121 -11.60 16.25 3.33
C TYR A 121 -11.35 17.29 2.23
N GLN A 122 -11.35 16.90 0.95
CA GLN A 122 -11.33 17.82 -0.19
C GLN A 122 -12.37 17.42 -1.25
#